data_AF-X6M071-F1
#
_entry.id   AF-X6M071-F1
#
_cell.length_a   1.000
_cell.length_b   1.000
_cell.length_c   1.000
_cell.angle_alpha   90.00
_cell.angle_beta   90.00
_cell.angle_gamma   90.00
#
_symmetry.space_group_name_H-M   'P 1'
#
loop_
_entity.id
_entity.type
_entity.pdbx_description
1 polymer ?
#
loop_
_entity_poly.entity_id
_entity_poly.type
_entity_poly.pdbx_seq_one_letter_code
_entity_poly.pdbx_strand_id
1 'polypeptide(L)'
;MLFCAIWFKYQTIQSMKQKAQMDQRIKAELLYDEDDPLDLVLDETILAILNVHKYMGYPLDLDNICAILLYCARSCNVQFSFDQVKFRHYKWMWMDNLLRKAISHLSLRERREESDIVLYSGLKEVRLDIIDKKIKAGYFISHVSTSDDLQVAEFFRGGKGCILKFHPSMRRATNIESCDISWISPFKNEREILFARSFVNVNAKEQIPESAYAWNARVESENEITQMILLTWTIFDDFVKQTLQISAIWDHSIDLNLIFFGLYHIQGGIDDIVGLLSDFEQWKEQDDNENKYSKVKHRFEQKSML
;
A
#
# COMPACT_ATOMS: atom_id res chain seq x y z
N MET A 1 -33.01 -20.25 -31.62
CA MET A 1 -33.14 -20.26 -30.14
C MET A 1 -32.40 -21.43 -29.47
N LEU A 2 -32.47 -22.67 -29.97
CA LEU A 2 -31.79 -23.83 -29.36
C LEU A 2 -30.25 -23.73 -29.31
N PHE A 3 -29.62 -23.21 -30.37
CA PHE A 3 -28.15 -23.01 -30.43
C PHE A 3 -27.63 -21.93 -29.45
N CYS A 4 -28.40 -20.87 -29.19
CA CYS A 4 -28.06 -19.85 -28.18
C CYS A 4 -28.13 -20.42 -26.75
N ALA A 5 -29.13 -21.27 -26.47
CA ALA A 5 -29.26 -21.91 -25.16
C ALA A 5 -28.13 -22.92 -24.90
N ILE A 6 -27.68 -23.66 -25.92
CA ILE A 6 -26.55 -24.59 -25.82
C ILE A 6 -25.23 -23.83 -25.66
N TRP A 7 -25.03 -22.71 -26.37
CA TRP A 7 -23.85 -21.86 -26.21
C TRP A 7 -23.76 -21.21 -24.83
N PHE A 8 -24.86 -20.67 -24.30
CA PHE A 8 -24.91 -20.11 -22.94
C PHE A 8 -24.70 -21.19 -21.87
N LYS A 9 -25.31 -22.38 -22.04
CA LYS A 9 -25.08 -23.50 -21.14
C LYS A 9 -23.63 -23.99 -21.22
N TYR A 10 -23.01 -23.99 -22.39
CA TYR A 10 -21.59 -24.35 -22.57
C TYR A 10 -20.64 -23.33 -21.95
N GLN A 11 -20.87 -22.02 -22.11
CA GLN A 11 -20.07 -20.98 -21.44
C GLN A 11 -20.25 -21.02 -19.92
N THR A 12 -21.45 -21.33 -19.43
CA THR A 12 -21.72 -21.49 -17.99
C THR A 12 -21.05 -22.74 -17.44
N ILE A 13 -21.05 -23.86 -18.17
CA ILE A 13 -20.36 -25.09 -17.78
C ILE A 13 -18.84 -24.91 -17.83
N GLN A 14 -18.30 -24.19 -18.81
CA GLN A 14 -16.87 -23.89 -18.89
C GLN A 14 -16.44 -22.97 -17.74
N SER A 15 -17.22 -21.94 -17.40
CA SER A 15 -16.93 -21.10 -16.24
C SER A 15 -17.08 -21.85 -14.91
N MET A 16 -18.03 -22.78 -14.82
CA MET A 16 -18.20 -23.66 -13.65
C MET A 16 -17.05 -24.67 -13.50
N LYS A 17 -16.57 -25.27 -14.60
CA LYS A 17 -15.40 -26.17 -14.58
C LYS A 17 -14.11 -25.42 -14.23
N GLN A 18 -13.91 -24.24 -14.80
CA GLN A 18 -12.77 -23.37 -14.46
C GLN A 18 -12.84 -22.93 -13.00
N LYS A 19 -14.03 -22.57 -12.50
CA LYS A 19 -14.23 -22.24 -11.09
C LYS A 19 -13.93 -23.44 -10.18
N ALA A 20 -14.46 -24.62 -10.49
CA ALA A 20 -14.21 -25.82 -9.69
C ALA A 20 -12.72 -26.22 -9.66
N GLN A 21 -12.03 -26.12 -10.80
CA GLN A 21 -10.58 -26.35 -10.87
C GLN A 21 -9.78 -25.31 -10.08
N MET A 22 -10.19 -24.04 -10.13
CA MET A 22 -9.57 -22.97 -9.35
C MET A 22 -9.80 -23.15 -7.85
N ASP A 23 -11.04 -23.49 -7.45
CA ASP A 23 -11.40 -23.77 -6.05
C ASP A 23 -10.59 -24.96 -5.52
N GLN A 24 -10.44 -26.04 -6.29
CA GLN A 24 -9.59 -27.18 -5.94
C GLN A 24 -8.12 -26.79 -5.80
N ARG A 25 -7.61 -25.93 -6.69
CA ARG A 25 -6.22 -25.46 -6.63
C ARG A 25 -5.97 -24.57 -5.41
N ILE A 26 -6.88 -23.65 -5.10
CA ILE A 26 -6.80 -22.80 -3.89
C ILE A 26 -6.83 -23.69 -2.64
N LYS A 27 -7.76 -24.64 -2.57
CA LYS A 27 -7.83 -25.60 -1.46
C LYS A 27 -6.52 -26.38 -1.29
N ALA A 28 -5.91 -26.84 -2.38
CA ALA A 28 -4.63 -27.53 -2.34
C ALA A 28 -3.47 -26.61 -1.91
N GLU A 29 -3.45 -25.35 -2.38
CA GLU A 29 -2.45 -24.34 -1.97
C GLU A 29 -2.56 -23.98 -0.47
N LEU A 30 -3.75 -24.14 0.13
CA LEU A 30 -4.04 -23.86 1.55
C LEU A 30 -4.05 -25.11 2.44
N LEU A 31 -3.83 -26.30 1.89
CA LEU A 31 -3.97 -27.58 2.61
C LEU A 31 -5.34 -27.74 3.30
N TYR A 32 -6.40 -27.29 2.64
CA TYR A 32 -7.76 -27.34 3.17
C TYR A 32 -8.30 -28.78 3.22
N ASP A 33 -8.78 -29.21 4.39
CA ASP A 33 -9.47 -30.48 4.59
C ASP A 33 -10.98 -30.31 4.38
N GLU A 34 -11.58 -31.12 3.50
CA GLU A 34 -13.03 -31.11 3.29
C GLU A 34 -13.80 -31.84 4.40
N ASP A 35 -13.15 -32.79 5.09
CA ASP A 35 -13.76 -33.60 6.15
C ASP A 35 -13.79 -32.85 7.48
N ASP A 36 -12.88 -31.88 7.68
CA ASP A 36 -12.91 -30.93 8.80
C ASP A 36 -12.74 -29.47 8.30
N PRO A 37 -13.83 -28.82 7.87
CA PRO A 37 -13.78 -27.45 7.33
C PRO A 37 -13.41 -26.39 8.38
N LEU A 38 -13.34 -26.76 9.65
CA LEU A 38 -12.93 -25.89 10.75
C LEU A 38 -11.45 -26.09 11.13
N ASP A 39 -10.82 -27.19 10.71
CA ASP A 39 -9.41 -27.45 10.94
C ASP A 39 -8.59 -26.95 9.75
N LEU A 40 -8.07 -25.73 9.88
CA LEU A 40 -7.09 -25.22 8.94
C LEU A 40 -5.76 -25.92 9.26
N VAL A 41 -5.38 -26.92 8.47
CA VAL A 41 -4.11 -27.63 8.62
C VAL A 41 -2.97 -26.66 8.30
N LEU A 42 -2.46 -26.01 9.34
CA LEU A 42 -1.28 -25.16 9.25
C LEU A 42 -0.05 -26.04 9.12
N ASP A 43 0.62 -25.97 7.96
CA ASP A 43 1.93 -26.61 7.84
C ASP A 43 2.97 -25.91 8.72
N GLU A 44 4.15 -26.52 8.86
CA GLU A 44 5.25 -25.95 9.62
C GLU A 44 5.63 -24.54 9.12
N THR A 45 5.40 -24.25 7.83
CA THR A 45 5.63 -22.92 7.24
C THR A 45 4.69 -21.88 7.84
N ILE A 46 3.39 -22.14 7.88
CA ILE A 46 2.42 -21.18 8.44
C ILE A 46 2.60 -21.09 9.97
N LEU A 47 2.90 -22.19 10.65
CA LEU A 47 3.24 -22.16 12.08
C LEU A 47 4.48 -21.29 12.36
N ALA A 48 5.51 -21.38 11.52
CA ALA A 48 6.69 -20.52 11.61
C ALA A 48 6.33 -19.03 11.41
N ILE A 49 5.48 -18.72 10.43
CA ILE A 49 4.96 -17.36 10.19
C ILE A 49 4.22 -16.84 11.44
N LEU A 50 3.33 -17.66 12.03
CA LEU A 50 2.60 -17.29 13.25
C LEU A 50 3.54 -17.05 14.44
N ASN A 51 4.65 -17.78 14.52
CA ASN A 51 5.66 -17.57 15.55
C ASN A 51 6.45 -16.28 15.35
N VAL A 52 6.93 -15.99 14.13
CA VAL A 52 7.62 -14.71 13.82
C VAL A 52 6.71 -13.53 14.17
N HIS A 53 5.45 -13.64 13.77
CA HIS A 53 4.44 -12.60 13.97
C HIS A 53 4.17 -12.26 15.45
N LYS A 54 4.26 -13.24 16.36
CA LYS A 54 4.12 -12.99 17.82
C LYS A 54 5.21 -12.09 18.39
N TYR A 55 6.38 -12.05 17.76
CA TYR A 55 7.52 -11.24 18.18
C TYR A 55 7.59 -9.88 17.49
N MET A 56 6.59 -9.52 16.68
CA MET A 56 6.54 -8.20 16.03
C MET A 56 6.02 -7.10 16.97
N GLY A 57 5.66 -7.40 18.22
CA GLY A 57 5.05 -6.42 19.15
C GLY A 57 3.61 -6.02 18.89
N TYR A 58 3.09 -6.40 17.73
CA TYR A 58 1.78 -5.97 17.26
C TYR A 58 1.03 -7.05 16.47
N PRO A 59 0.63 -8.15 17.13
CA PRO A 59 0.04 -9.26 16.42
C PRO A 59 -1.33 -8.92 15.81
N LEU A 60 -1.46 -9.17 14.51
CA LEU A 60 -2.69 -9.42 13.77
C LEU A 60 -3.50 -10.61 14.32
N ASP A 61 -4.81 -10.48 14.18
CA ASP A 61 -5.76 -11.58 14.34
C ASP A 61 -5.54 -12.66 13.24
N LEU A 62 -5.91 -13.92 13.52
CA LEU A 62 -5.71 -15.04 12.60
C LEU A 62 -6.41 -14.82 11.24
N ASP A 63 -7.61 -14.23 11.25
CA ASP A 63 -8.38 -13.90 10.04
C ASP A 63 -7.66 -12.89 9.14
N ASN A 64 -7.01 -11.89 9.74
CA ASN A 64 -6.16 -10.93 9.02
C ASN A 64 -4.93 -11.60 8.39
N ILE A 65 -4.29 -12.52 9.11
CA ILE A 65 -3.14 -13.30 8.62
C ILE A 65 -3.57 -14.17 7.42
N CYS A 66 -4.68 -14.88 7.55
CA CYS A 66 -5.26 -15.66 6.46
C CYS A 66 -5.62 -14.80 5.25
N ALA A 67 -6.15 -13.59 5.46
CA ALA A 67 -6.45 -12.67 4.36
C ALA A 67 -5.17 -12.24 3.61
N ILE A 68 -4.06 -11.99 4.30
CA ILE A 68 -2.79 -11.70 3.63
C ILE A 68 -2.30 -12.93 2.84
N LEU A 69 -2.32 -14.13 3.44
CA LEU A 69 -1.90 -15.37 2.76
C LEU A 69 -2.74 -15.66 1.51
N LEU A 70 -4.07 -15.50 1.61
CA LEU A 70 -4.99 -15.64 0.48
C LEU A 70 -4.75 -14.59 -0.60
N TYR A 71 -4.31 -13.38 -0.23
CA TYR A 71 -3.92 -12.35 -1.19
C TYR A 71 -2.57 -12.65 -1.85
N CYS A 72 -1.62 -13.25 -1.13
CA CYS A 72 -0.38 -13.72 -1.73
C CYS A 72 -0.59 -14.97 -2.60
N ALA A 73 -1.64 -15.77 -2.36
CA ALA A 73 -1.98 -16.92 -3.18
C ALA A 73 -2.37 -16.46 -4.60
N ARG A 74 -1.50 -16.76 -5.59
CA ARG A 74 -1.60 -16.26 -6.97
C ARG A 74 -2.98 -16.45 -7.58
N SER A 75 -3.59 -17.62 -7.35
CA SER A 75 -4.89 -17.97 -7.92
C SER A 75 -6.04 -17.13 -7.36
N CYS A 76 -6.09 -16.98 -6.04
CA CYS A 76 -7.09 -16.17 -5.34
C CYS A 76 -6.94 -14.67 -5.67
N ASN A 77 -5.72 -14.13 -5.61
CA ASN A 77 -5.43 -12.74 -5.92
C ASN A 77 -5.90 -12.35 -7.32
N VAL A 78 -5.58 -13.16 -8.33
CA VAL A 78 -5.95 -12.84 -9.72
C VAL A 78 -7.46 -12.65 -9.87
N GLN A 79 -8.28 -13.54 -9.30
CA GLN A 79 -9.73 -13.42 -9.37
C GLN A 79 -10.26 -12.27 -8.50
N PHE A 80 -9.72 -12.11 -7.29
CA PHE A 80 -10.06 -11.02 -6.38
C PHE A 80 -9.79 -9.66 -7.04
N SER A 81 -8.56 -9.42 -7.47
CA SER A 81 -8.13 -8.19 -8.15
C SER A 81 -8.90 -7.92 -9.44
N PHE A 82 -9.20 -8.96 -10.24
CA PHE A 82 -10.04 -8.81 -11.42
C PHE A 82 -11.46 -8.33 -11.08
N ASP A 83 -12.11 -8.94 -10.09
CA ASP A 83 -13.44 -8.51 -9.66
C ASP A 83 -13.41 -7.09 -9.04
N GLN A 84 -12.36 -6.73 -8.29
CA GLN A 84 -12.16 -5.37 -7.73
C GLN A 84 -12.08 -4.31 -8.84
N VAL A 85 -11.25 -4.53 -9.87
CA VAL A 85 -11.11 -3.60 -11.02
C VAL A 85 -12.43 -3.47 -11.82
N LYS A 86 -13.30 -4.49 -11.77
CA LYS A 86 -14.65 -4.46 -12.36
C LYS A 86 -15.73 -3.92 -11.41
N PHE A 87 -15.34 -3.33 -10.28
CA PHE A 87 -16.24 -2.80 -9.24
C PHE A 87 -17.20 -3.85 -8.64
N ARG A 88 -16.80 -5.12 -8.64
CA ARG A 88 -17.58 -6.23 -8.06
C ARG A 88 -17.14 -6.53 -6.63
N HIS A 89 -16.91 -5.47 -5.85
CA HIS A 89 -16.40 -5.56 -4.48
C HIS A 89 -17.29 -6.42 -3.56
N TYR A 90 -18.61 -6.42 -3.79
CA TYR A 90 -19.58 -7.16 -2.98
C TYR A 90 -19.32 -8.68 -2.92
N LYS A 91 -18.67 -9.26 -3.93
CA LYS A 91 -18.34 -10.70 -3.94
C LYS A 91 -17.27 -11.05 -2.90
N TRP A 92 -16.47 -10.08 -2.51
CA TRP A 92 -15.27 -10.25 -1.70
C TRP A 92 -15.29 -9.36 -0.46
N MET A 93 -16.48 -8.96 0.00
CA MET A 93 -16.63 -7.97 1.07
C MET A 93 -15.85 -8.33 2.33
N TRP A 94 -15.89 -9.60 2.73
CA TRP A 94 -15.17 -10.10 3.91
C TRP A 94 -13.66 -10.08 3.70
N MET A 95 -13.19 -10.67 2.60
CA MET A 95 -11.77 -10.69 2.23
C MET A 95 -11.18 -9.27 2.12
N ASP A 96 -11.88 -8.37 1.41
CA ASP A 96 -11.48 -6.98 1.22
C ASP A 96 -11.40 -6.22 2.55
N ASN A 97 -12.37 -6.44 3.45
CA ASN A 97 -12.37 -5.79 4.76
C ASN A 97 -11.29 -6.33 5.70
N LEU A 98 -11.06 -7.65 5.72
CA LEU A 98 -10.01 -8.28 6.53
C LEU A 98 -8.61 -7.86 6.05
N LEU A 99 -8.39 -7.89 4.73
CA LEU A 99 -7.11 -7.48 4.15
C LEU A 99 -6.82 -6.00 4.44
N ARG A 100 -7.81 -5.12 4.28
CA ARG A 100 -7.68 -3.70 4.63
C ARG A 100 -7.42 -3.51 6.13
N LYS A 101 -8.14 -4.22 7.00
CA LYS A 101 -7.90 -4.19 8.46
C LYS A 101 -6.47 -4.59 8.77
N ALA A 102 -5.96 -5.64 8.12
CA ALA A 102 -4.58 -6.08 8.29
C ALA A 102 -3.56 -5.01 7.85
N ILE A 103 -3.74 -4.44 6.66
CA ILE A 103 -2.85 -3.39 6.13
C ILE A 103 -2.89 -2.15 7.03
N SER A 104 -4.07 -1.67 7.41
CA SER A 104 -4.24 -0.53 8.32
C SER A 104 -3.51 -0.76 9.65
N HIS A 105 -3.68 -1.95 10.23
CA HIS A 105 -3.07 -2.34 11.50
C HIS A 105 -1.53 -2.36 11.46
N LEU A 106 -0.95 -2.84 10.36
CA LEU A 106 0.50 -2.84 10.14
C LEU A 106 1.01 -1.44 9.76
N SER A 107 0.31 -0.75 8.87
CA SER A 107 0.61 0.60 8.37
C SER A 107 0.71 1.64 9.49
N LEU A 108 -0.05 1.48 10.58
CA LEU A 108 0.00 2.36 11.75
C LEU A 108 1.22 2.15 12.65
N ARG A 109 1.97 1.06 12.45
CA ARG A 109 3.07 0.66 13.34
C ARG A 109 4.41 0.57 12.65
N GLU A 110 4.42 0.49 11.33
CA GLU A 110 5.63 0.68 10.54
C GLU A 110 6.09 2.14 10.59
N ARG A 111 7.40 2.35 10.74
CA ARG A 111 8.07 3.65 10.70
C ARG A 111 8.21 4.17 9.26
N ARG A 112 7.09 4.38 8.60
CA ARG A 112 7.02 4.77 7.18
C ARG A 112 7.59 6.17 6.94
N GLU A 113 7.56 7.04 7.95
CA GLU A 113 8.14 8.39 7.92
C GLU A 113 9.65 8.41 7.69
N GLU A 114 10.35 7.36 8.14
CA GLU A 114 11.80 7.20 7.95
C GLU A 114 12.15 6.49 6.64
N SER A 115 11.14 6.00 5.91
CA SER A 115 11.35 5.23 4.69
C SER A 115 11.55 6.15 3.49
N ASP A 116 12.76 6.14 2.92
CA ASP A 116 13.08 6.73 1.61
C ASP A 116 12.92 5.74 0.45
N ILE A 117 12.27 4.59 0.70
CA ILE A 117 12.15 3.52 -0.29
C ILE A 117 11.24 3.96 -1.44
N VAL A 118 11.78 3.83 -2.66
CA VAL A 118 11.01 3.92 -3.90
C VAL A 118 10.45 2.55 -4.23
N LEU A 119 9.16 2.48 -4.54
CA LEU A 119 8.50 1.21 -4.88
C LEU A 119 8.05 1.19 -6.34
N TYR A 120 7.89 -0.02 -6.86
CA TYR A 120 7.58 -0.26 -8.26
C TYR A 120 6.48 -1.31 -8.41
N SER A 121 5.61 -1.14 -9.40
CA SER A 121 4.64 -2.16 -9.83
C SER A 121 4.59 -2.24 -11.35
N GLY A 122 4.74 -3.44 -11.89
CA GLY A 122 4.65 -3.71 -13.32
C GLY A 122 3.22 -3.95 -13.78
N LEU A 123 2.80 -3.29 -14.86
CA LEU A 123 1.51 -3.50 -15.51
C LEU A 123 1.72 -4.01 -16.93
N LYS A 124 1.44 -5.29 -17.13
CA LYS A 124 1.58 -5.96 -18.43
C LYS A 124 0.59 -5.43 -19.45
N GLU A 125 1.08 -5.10 -20.65
CA GLU A 125 0.26 -4.67 -21.81
C GLU A 125 -0.59 -3.41 -21.56
N VAL A 126 -0.27 -2.64 -20.52
CA VAL A 126 -0.90 -1.35 -20.22
C VAL A 126 0.03 -0.23 -20.67
N ARG A 127 -0.46 0.71 -21.48
CA ARG A 127 0.16 2.01 -21.74
C ARG A 127 -0.92 3.08 -21.72
N LEU A 128 -0.58 4.26 -21.21
CA LEU A 128 -1.52 5.33 -20.96
C LEU A 128 -1.24 6.47 -21.94
N ASP A 129 -2.09 6.59 -22.97
CA ASP A 129 -1.90 7.53 -24.08
C ASP A 129 -2.14 9.02 -23.69
N ILE A 130 -2.64 9.32 -22.47
CA ILE A 130 -3.25 10.64 -22.15
C ILE A 130 -2.96 11.15 -20.72
N ILE A 131 -1.86 10.75 -20.08
CA ILE A 131 -1.60 11.20 -18.70
C ILE A 131 -1.39 12.72 -18.66
N ASP A 132 -0.55 13.26 -19.53
CA ASP A 132 -0.15 14.68 -19.52
C ASP A 132 -1.30 15.68 -19.72
N LYS A 133 -2.51 15.22 -20.08
CA LYS A 133 -3.69 16.08 -20.28
C LYS A 133 -4.88 15.77 -19.38
N LYS A 134 -4.94 14.65 -18.65
CA LYS A 134 -6.19 14.23 -17.98
C LYS A 134 -6.08 13.64 -16.57
N ILE A 135 -5.00 12.93 -16.22
CA ILE A 135 -4.92 12.31 -14.89
C ILE A 135 -4.22 13.29 -13.96
N LYS A 136 -5.00 14.04 -13.18
CA LYS A 136 -4.47 14.99 -12.18
C LYS A 136 -4.31 14.32 -10.83
N ALA A 137 -5.32 13.57 -10.41
CA ALA A 137 -5.32 12.82 -9.16
C ALA A 137 -6.20 11.57 -9.29
N GLY A 138 -6.01 10.57 -8.44
CA GLY A 138 -6.77 9.33 -8.46
C GLY A 138 -6.73 8.54 -7.14
N TYR A 139 -7.44 7.41 -7.14
CA TYR A 139 -7.56 6.49 -6.01
C TYR A 139 -7.25 5.07 -6.44
N PHE A 140 -6.82 4.23 -5.50
CA PHE A 140 -6.71 2.80 -5.73
C PHE A 140 -8.08 2.14 -5.66
N ILE A 141 -8.55 1.65 -6.81
CA ILE A 141 -9.81 0.90 -6.92
C ILE A 141 -9.65 -0.58 -6.49
N SER A 142 -8.41 -1.04 -6.29
CA SER A 142 -8.06 -2.35 -5.76
C SER A 142 -6.84 -2.22 -4.84
N HIS A 143 -6.50 -3.30 -4.14
CA HIS A 143 -5.19 -3.41 -3.48
C HIS A 143 -4.07 -3.43 -4.53
N VAL A 144 -2.89 -2.90 -4.18
CA VAL A 144 -1.75 -2.80 -5.12
C VAL A 144 -0.48 -3.35 -4.48
N SER A 145 0.02 -4.46 -5.02
CA SER A 145 1.33 -5.01 -4.68
C SER A 145 2.43 -4.22 -5.36
N THR A 146 3.49 -3.93 -4.61
CA THR A 146 4.67 -3.23 -5.10
C THR A 146 5.94 -3.88 -4.55
N SER A 147 7.08 -3.58 -5.16
CA SER A 147 8.39 -4.08 -4.74
C SER A 147 9.38 -2.92 -4.71
N ASP A 148 10.36 -2.96 -3.81
CA ASP A 148 11.54 -2.09 -3.86
C ASP A 148 12.54 -2.52 -4.95
N ASP A 149 12.28 -3.64 -5.63
CA ASP A 149 13.07 -4.16 -6.73
C ASP A 149 12.46 -3.80 -8.10
N LEU A 150 13.16 -2.94 -8.85
CA LEU A 150 12.74 -2.58 -10.21
C LEU A 150 12.67 -3.81 -11.13
N GLN A 151 13.53 -4.81 -10.96
CA GLN A 151 13.54 -6.01 -11.82
C GLN A 151 12.27 -6.85 -11.62
N VAL A 152 11.73 -6.88 -10.40
CA VAL A 152 10.45 -7.55 -10.11
C VAL A 152 9.33 -6.84 -10.88
N ALA A 153 9.29 -5.50 -10.85
CA ALA A 153 8.32 -4.74 -11.64
C ALA A 153 8.52 -4.91 -13.15
N GLU A 154 9.75 -4.98 -13.65
CA GLU A 154 10.04 -5.27 -15.06
C GLU A 154 9.56 -6.67 -15.49
N PHE A 155 9.74 -7.67 -14.61
CA PHE A 155 9.23 -9.02 -14.81
C PHE A 155 7.70 -9.01 -14.97
N PHE A 156 6.98 -8.36 -14.05
CA PHE A 156 5.52 -8.26 -14.10
C PHE A 156 4.99 -7.39 -15.25
N ARG A 157 5.74 -6.36 -15.67
CA ARG A 157 5.45 -5.58 -16.90
C ARG A 157 5.53 -6.46 -18.15
N GLY A 158 6.33 -7.52 -18.14
CA GLY A 158 6.51 -8.42 -19.27
C GLY A 158 7.27 -7.75 -20.43
N GLY A 159 6.91 -8.05 -21.68
CA GLY A 159 7.63 -7.53 -22.85
C GLY A 159 7.38 -6.05 -23.14
N LYS A 160 6.14 -5.59 -22.98
CA LYS A 160 5.69 -4.20 -23.21
C LYS A 160 4.63 -3.83 -22.19
N GLY A 161 4.70 -2.62 -21.65
CA GLY A 161 3.72 -2.17 -20.66
C GLY A 161 4.14 -0.93 -19.91
N CYS A 162 3.60 -0.79 -18.70
CA CYS A 162 3.78 0.35 -17.82
C CYS A 162 4.46 -0.09 -16.51
N ILE A 163 5.31 0.76 -15.96
CA ILE A 163 5.80 0.63 -14.58
C ILE A 163 5.26 1.81 -13.79
N LEU A 164 4.50 1.51 -12.74
CA LEU A 164 4.15 2.50 -11.74
C LEU A 164 5.33 2.61 -10.78
N LYS A 165 5.88 3.81 -10.63
CA LYS A 165 6.91 4.17 -9.66
C LYS A 165 6.27 5.00 -8.56
N PHE A 166 6.35 4.52 -7.32
CA PHE A 166 5.76 5.16 -6.16
C PHE A 166 6.84 5.96 -5.46
N HIS A 167 6.66 7.27 -5.42
CA HIS A 167 7.50 8.14 -4.61
C HIS A 167 7.37 7.77 -3.11
N PRO A 168 8.41 7.93 -2.27
CA PRO A 168 8.34 7.62 -0.84
C PRO A 168 7.18 8.31 -0.11
N SER A 169 6.74 9.47 -0.59
CA SER A 169 5.55 10.17 -0.05
C SER A 169 4.27 9.34 -0.08
N MET A 170 4.15 8.37 -1.00
CA MET A 170 3.03 7.43 -1.05
C MET A 170 2.97 6.54 0.18
N ARG A 171 4.12 6.09 0.69
CA ARG A 171 4.18 5.33 1.94
C ARG A 171 3.95 6.20 3.16
N ARG A 172 4.35 7.47 3.13
CA ARG A 172 4.22 8.41 4.25
C ARG A 172 2.81 8.99 4.40
N ALA A 173 2.00 8.90 3.37
CA ALA A 173 0.63 9.38 3.37
C ALA A 173 -0.19 8.72 4.49
N THR A 174 -0.87 9.54 5.28
CA THR A 174 -1.69 9.10 6.42
C THR A 174 -2.93 8.32 5.97
N ASN A 175 -3.47 8.64 4.80
CA ASN A 175 -4.70 8.07 4.26
C ASN A 175 -4.49 7.17 3.03
N ILE A 176 -3.23 6.86 2.70
CA ILE A 176 -2.86 5.82 1.73
C ILE A 176 -2.11 4.76 2.53
N GLU A 177 -2.87 3.79 3.05
CA GLU A 177 -2.33 2.76 3.92
C GLU A 177 -1.46 1.78 3.13
N SER A 178 -0.29 1.45 3.68
CA SER A 178 0.61 0.45 3.10
C SER A 178 1.40 -0.27 4.18
N CYS A 179 1.74 -1.54 3.93
CA CYS A 179 2.55 -2.33 4.85
C CYS A 179 3.51 -3.27 4.12
N ASP A 180 4.60 -3.61 4.78
CA ASP A 180 5.51 -4.67 4.39
C ASP A 180 4.89 -6.03 4.75
N ILE A 181 4.68 -6.85 3.73
CA ILE A 181 4.18 -8.23 3.87
C ILE A 181 5.21 -9.26 3.38
N SER A 182 6.45 -8.86 3.12
CA SER A 182 7.52 -9.76 2.68
C SER A 182 7.83 -10.86 3.70
N TRP A 183 7.61 -10.60 4.99
CA TRP A 183 7.79 -11.56 6.08
C TRP A 183 6.78 -12.73 6.02
N ILE A 184 5.58 -12.50 5.49
CA ILE A 184 4.51 -13.52 5.36
C ILE A 184 4.35 -14.04 3.93
N SER A 185 4.73 -13.26 2.92
CA SER A 185 4.63 -13.67 1.52
C SER A 185 5.47 -14.93 1.25
N PRO A 186 4.95 -15.92 0.51
CA PRO A 186 5.73 -17.08 0.09
C PRO A 186 6.79 -16.72 -0.97
N PHE A 187 6.67 -15.55 -1.61
CA PHE A 187 7.57 -15.07 -2.66
C PHE A 187 8.61 -14.11 -2.07
N LYS A 188 9.54 -14.63 -1.26
CA LYS A 188 10.53 -13.80 -0.54
C LYS A 188 11.34 -12.85 -1.44
N ASN A 189 11.60 -13.25 -2.68
CA ASN A 189 12.37 -12.45 -3.63
C ASN A 189 11.59 -11.23 -4.16
N GLU A 190 10.26 -11.22 -4.03
CA GLU A 190 9.41 -10.12 -4.51
C GLU A 190 9.41 -8.92 -3.55
N ARG A 191 9.85 -9.09 -2.29
CA ARG A 191 9.95 -8.01 -1.27
C ARG A 191 8.68 -7.14 -1.23
N GLU A 192 7.55 -7.82 -1.12
CA GLU A 192 6.24 -7.22 -1.38
C GLU A 192 5.83 -6.19 -0.31
N ILE A 193 5.59 -4.96 -0.76
CA ILE A 193 4.88 -3.92 -0.02
C ILE A 193 3.48 -3.76 -0.61
N LEU A 194 2.46 -3.89 0.25
CA LEU A 194 1.06 -3.89 -0.17
C LEU A 194 0.38 -2.58 0.20
N PHE A 195 -0.22 -1.92 -0.80
CA PHE A 195 -1.10 -0.77 -0.60
C PHE A 195 -2.57 -1.21 -0.50
N ALA A 196 -3.29 -0.62 0.46
CA ALA A 196 -4.71 -0.83 0.61
C ALA A 196 -5.51 -0.18 -0.54
N ARG A 197 -6.66 -0.77 -0.86
CA ARG A 197 -7.66 -0.10 -1.69
C ARG A 197 -8.11 1.19 -1.00
N SER A 198 -8.23 2.29 -1.74
CA SER A 198 -8.68 3.57 -1.21
C SER A 198 -10.12 3.46 -0.69
N PHE A 199 -10.35 3.96 0.53
CA PHE A 199 -11.67 4.07 1.12
C PHE A 199 -12.25 5.46 0.88
N VAL A 200 -13.10 5.60 -0.15
CA VAL A 200 -13.82 6.84 -0.39
C VAL A 200 -15.13 6.79 0.38
N ASN A 201 -15.18 7.46 1.53
CA ASN A 201 -16.43 7.58 2.28
C ASN A 201 -17.36 8.60 1.61
N VAL A 202 -18.24 8.10 0.73
CA VAL A 202 -19.21 8.93 -0.01
C VAL A 202 -20.22 9.64 0.89
N ASN A 203 -20.35 9.20 2.16
CA ASN A 203 -21.33 9.69 3.12
C ASN A 203 -20.72 10.49 4.28
N ALA A 204 -19.40 10.74 4.28
CA ALA A 204 -18.78 11.53 5.32
C ALA A 204 -19.28 12.98 5.23
N LYS A 205 -20.10 13.38 6.21
CA LYS A 205 -20.45 14.79 6.44
C LYS A 205 -19.23 15.62 6.90
N GLU A 206 -18.13 14.97 7.24
CA GLU A 206 -16.88 15.60 7.69
C GLU A 206 -15.93 15.87 6.52
N GLN A 207 -15.39 17.08 6.52
CA GLN A 207 -14.60 17.73 5.46
C GLN A 207 -13.16 17.20 5.38
N ILE A 208 -12.94 15.89 5.34
CA ILE A 208 -11.60 15.42 4.95
C ILE A 208 -11.43 15.81 3.47
N PRO A 209 -10.42 16.64 3.12
CA PRO A 209 -10.22 17.04 1.74
C PRO A 209 -10.07 15.79 0.88
N GLU A 210 -10.75 15.79 -0.26
CA GLU A 210 -10.72 14.69 -1.22
C GLU A 210 -9.26 14.34 -1.62
N SER A 211 -8.36 15.33 -1.63
CA SER A 211 -6.92 15.18 -1.86
C SER A 211 -6.19 14.31 -0.83
N ALA A 212 -6.76 14.06 0.35
CA ALA A 212 -6.08 13.33 1.41
C ALA A 212 -5.84 11.86 1.06
N TYR A 213 -6.77 11.25 0.34
CA TYR A 213 -6.70 9.86 -0.13
C TYR A 213 -6.11 9.73 -1.53
N ALA A 214 -5.84 10.86 -2.18
CA ALA A 214 -5.53 10.91 -3.58
C ALA A 214 -4.01 10.84 -3.82
N TRP A 215 -3.66 10.19 -4.92
CA TRP A 215 -2.34 10.28 -5.52
C TRP A 215 -2.41 11.09 -6.80
N ASN A 216 -1.34 11.81 -7.13
CA ASN A 216 -1.11 12.40 -8.44
C ASN A 216 -0.31 11.43 -9.31
N ALA A 217 -0.43 11.58 -10.63
CA ALA A 217 0.35 10.80 -11.59
C ALA A 217 0.93 11.69 -12.67
N ARG A 218 2.18 11.41 -13.08
CA ARG A 218 2.79 12.02 -14.26
C ARG A 218 3.70 11.03 -14.98
N VAL A 219 3.87 11.21 -16.29
CA VAL A 219 4.88 10.45 -17.04
C VAL A 219 6.26 10.90 -16.56
N GLU A 220 7.06 9.98 -16.05
CA GLU A 220 8.45 10.24 -15.65
C GLU A 220 9.41 9.96 -16.83
N SER A 221 9.18 8.87 -17.55
CA SER A 221 9.92 8.53 -18.76
C SER A 221 9.10 7.62 -19.67
N GLU A 222 9.39 7.64 -20.96
CA GLU A 222 8.72 6.78 -21.94
C GLU A 222 9.67 6.39 -23.08
N ASN A 223 9.67 5.11 -23.44
CA ASN A 223 10.31 4.59 -24.64
C ASN A 223 9.40 3.60 -25.36
N GLU A 224 9.87 2.98 -26.46
CA GLU A 224 9.07 2.05 -27.29
C GLU A 224 8.47 0.88 -26.49
N ILE A 225 9.15 0.47 -25.42
CA ILE A 225 8.89 -0.76 -24.68
C ILE A 225 8.18 -0.48 -23.33
N THR A 226 8.61 0.55 -22.61
CA THR A 226 8.16 0.86 -21.25
C THR A 226 7.73 2.31 -21.13
N GLN A 227 6.61 2.52 -20.45
CA GLN A 227 6.19 3.82 -19.95
C GLN A 227 6.30 3.80 -18.42
N MET A 228 7.01 4.74 -17.82
CA MET A 228 7.17 4.84 -16.38
C MET A 228 6.36 6.02 -15.84
N ILE A 229 5.45 5.72 -14.91
CA ILE A 229 4.52 6.69 -14.34
C ILE A 229 4.89 6.91 -12.87
N LEU A 230 5.24 8.14 -12.52
CA LEU A 230 5.49 8.51 -11.14
C LEU A 230 4.17 8.79 -10.44
N LEU A 231 3.95 8.13 -9.31
CA LEU A 231 2.86 8.38 -8.37
C LEU A 231 3.40 9.10 -7.13
N THR A 232 2.74 10.19 -6.75
CA THR A 232 3.04 11.02 -5.59
C THR A 232 1.78 11.23 -4.77
N TRP A 233 1.90 11.37 -3.45
CA TRP A 233 0.76 11.77 -2.62
C TRP A 233 0.35 13.20 -2.95
N THR A 234 -0.94 13.46 -3.19
CA THR A 234 -1.40 14.78 -3.66
C THR A 234 -1.03 15.91 -2.70
N ILE A 235 -1.19 15.71 -1.39
CA ILE A 235 -0.82 16.70 -0.37
C ILE A 235 0.69 16.97 -0.37
N PHE A 236 1.51 15.95 -0.60
CA PHE A 236 2.96 16.14 -0.67
C PHE A 236 3.33 17.09 -1.82
N ASP A 237 2.72 16.93 -2.99
CA ASP A 237 2.99 17.80 -4.14
C ASP A 237 2.58 19.26 -3.89
N ASP A 238 1.53 19.50 -3.10
CA ASP A 238 1.09 20.85 -2.74
C ASP A 238 2.13 21.58 -1.88
N PHE A 239 2.84 20.86 -1.00
CA PHE A 239 3.78 21.43 -0.04
C PHE A 239 5.26 21.29 -0.41
N VAL A 240 5.63 20.48 -1.39
CA VAL A 240 7.05 20.17 -1.69
C VAL A 240 7.89 21.41 -1.96
N LYS A 241 7.35 22.39 -2.71
CA LYS A 241 8.08 23.63 -3.02
C LYS A 241 8.32 24.49 -1.78
N GLN A 242 7.30 24.66 -0.94
CA GLN A 242 7.41 25.43 0.31
C GLN A 242 8.36 24.73 1.28
N THR A 243 8.30 23.40 1.35
CA THR A 243 9.19 22.57 2.18
C THR A 243 10.65 22.81 1.79
N LEU A 244 10.97 22.75 0.49
CA LEU A 244 12.33 23.01 0.00
C LEU A 244 12.78 24.46 0.20
N GLN A 245 11.87 25.42 0.06
CA GLN A 245 12.17 26.84 0.31
C GLN A 245 12.52 27.08 1.79
N ILE A 246 11.72 26.55 2.71
CA ILE A 246 11.99 26.65 4.16
C ILE A 246 13.30 25.92 4.49
N SER A 247 13.51 24.73 3.93
CA SER A 247 14.75 23.99 4.12
C SER A 247 15.98 24.82 3.71
N ALA A 248 15.91 25.56 2.60
CA ALA A 248 16.98 26.46 2.17
C ALA A 248 17.20 27.66 3.10
N ILE A 249 16.13 28.24 3.69
CA ILE A 249 16.25 29.31 4.71
C ILE A 249 17.05 28.82 5.93
N TRP A 250 16.87 27.55 6.28
CA TRP A 250 17.55 26.89 7.38
C TRP A 250 18.88 26.21 6.99
N ASP A 251 19.42 26.48 5.81
CA ASP A 251 20.65 25.83 5.28
C ASP A 251 20.59 24.30 5.38
N HIS A 252 19.41 23.73 5.14
CA HIS A 252 19.10 22.30 5.22
C HIS A 252 19.36 21.65 6.59
N SER A 253 19.48 22.44 7.66
CA SER A 253 19.72 21.95 9.03
C SER A 253 18.49 21.28 9.68
N ILE A 254 17.28 21.57 9.17
CA ILE A 254 16.03 21.02 9.68
C ILE A 254 15.54 19.88 8.78
N ASP A 255 15.07 18.80 9.40
CA ASP A 255 14.48 17.64 8.74
C ASP A 255 13.26 18.02 7.88
N LEU A 256 13.23 17.56 6.63
CA LEU A 256 12.16 17.87 5.68
C LEU A 256 10.78 17.37 6.13
N ASN A 257 10.71 16.25 6.87
CA ASN A 257 9.45 15.75 7.42
C ASN A 257 8.90 16.68 8.51
N LEU A 258 9.77 17.30 9.32
CA LEU A 258 9.34 18.27 10.33
C LEU A 258 8.78 19.53 9.69
N ILE A 259 9.46 20.04 8.65
CA ILE A 259 8.98 21.18 7.87
C ILE A 259 7.62 20.86 7.22
N PHE A 260 7.52 19.70 6.57
CA PHE A 260 6.28 19.23 5.95
C PHE A 260 5.15 19.10 6.97
N PHE A 261 5.42 18.53 8.15
CA PHE A 261 4.46 18.39 9.23
C PHE A 261 3.94 19.76 9.69
N GLY A 262 4.83 20.74 9.87
CA GLY A 262 4.46 22.11 10.18
C GLY A 262 3.52 22.69 9.13
N LEU A 263 3.92 22.65 7.86
CA LEU A 263 3.11 23.14 6.73
C LEU A 263 1.73 22.47 6.65
N TYR A 264 1.68 21.15 6.82
CA TYR A 264 0.46 20.38 6.71
C TYR A 264 -0.54 20.67 7.84
N HIS A 265 -0.05 20.84 9.08
CA HIS A 265 -0.93 20.98 10.25
C HIS A 265 -1.25 22.43 10.63
N ILE A 266 -0.37 23.38 10.32
CA ILE A 266 -0.46 24.72 10.93
C ILE A 266 -1.22 25.72 10.05
N GLN A 267 -1.58 25.37 8.81
CA GLN A 267 -2.35 26.24 7.89
C GLN A 267 -1.81 27.68 7.78
N GLY A 268 -0.53 27.90 8.13
CA GLY A 268 0.15 29.18 8.15
C GLY A 268 1.00 29.40 6.90
N GLY A 269 1.49 30.62 6.73
CA GLY A 269 2.46 30.96 5.70
C GLY A 269 3.87 30.44 6.03
N ILE A 270 4.79 30.64 5.09
CA ILE A 270 6.21 30.29 5.27
C ILE A 270 6.80 30.97 6.52
N ASP A 271 6.48 32.24 6.75
CA ASP A 271 6.99 33.01 7.89
C ASP A 271 6.51 32.42 9.23
N ASP A 272 5.25 31.96 9.30
CA ASP A 272 4.69 31.32 10.50
C ASP A 272 5.44 30.01 10.82
N ILE A 273 5.73 29.20 9.80
CA ILE A 273 6.47 27.95 9.97
C ILE A 273 7.93 28.22 10.36
N VAL A 274 8.58 29.22 9.76
CA VAL A 274 9.94 29.60 10.14
C VAL A 274 10.01 30.09 11.59
N GLY A 275 9.03 30.88 12.03
CA GLY A 275 8.89 31.30 13.43
C GLY A 275 8.77 30.08 14.37
N LEU A 276 7.86 29.16 14.05
CA LEU A 276 7.68 27.94 14.83
C LEU A 276 8.95 27.07 14.90
N LEU A 277 9.64 26.88 13.77
CA LEU A 277 10.89 26.11 13.74
C LEU A 277 11.98 26.78 14.58
N SER A 278 11.99 28.12 14.63
CA SER A 278 12.89 28.88 15.52
C SER A 278 12.57 28.64 16.98
N ASP A 279 11.29 28.69 17.35
CA ASP A 279 10.85 28.39 18.72
C ASP A 279 11.17 26.94 19.11
N PHE A 280 11.04 26.00 18.16
CA PHE A 280 11.37 24.59 18.36
C PHE A 280 12.87 24.35 18.58
N GLU A 281 13.75 24.98 17.79
CA GLU A 281 15.19 24.89 18.01
C GLU A 281 15.61 25.52 19.34
N GLN A 282 15.04 26.68 19.72
CA GLN A 282 15.27 27.25 21.05
C GLN A 282 14.80 26.32 22.17
N TRP A 283 13.64 25.67 22.00
CA TRP A 283 13.12 24.70 22.95
C TRP A 283 14.05 23.48 23.11
N LYS A 284 14.69 23.01 22.04
CA LYS A 284 15.65 21.88 22.09
C LYS A 284 16.86 22.20 22.95
N GLU A 285 17.36 23.44 22.88
CA GLU A 285 18.51 23.91 23.64
C GLU A 285 18.23 24.10 25.15
N GLN A 286 16.96 24.12 25.56
CA GLN A 286 16.55 24.33 26.95
C GLN A 286 16.46 23.03 27.77
N ASP A 287 16.78 23.12 29.06
CA ASP A 287 16.34 22.21 30.13
C ASP A 287 16.48 20.70 29.85
N ASP A 288 17.57 20.27 29.21
CA ASP A 288 17.82 18.86 28.90
C ASP A 288 16.76 18.25 27.96
N ASN A 289 16.00 19.07 27.22
CA ASN A 289 14.86 18.62 26.41
C ASN A 289 15.26 17.65 25.32
N GLU A 290 16.42 17.85 24.68
CA GLU A 290 16.97 16.91 23.71
C GLU A 290 17.23 15.52 24.32
N ASN A 291 17.77 15.46 25.54
CA ASN A 291 17.98 14.21 26.25
C ASN A 291 16.66 13.58 26.70
N LYS A 292 15.67 14.38 27.13
CA LYS A 292 14.31 13.89 27.41
C LYS A 292 13.68 13.28 26.17
N TYR A 293 13.77 13.96 25.03
CA TYR A 293 13.27 13.47 23.74
C TYR A 293 13.96 12.16 23.35
N SER A 294 15.29 12.11 23.43
CA SER A 294 16.07 10.90 23.13
C SER A 294 15.65 9.70 23.99
N LYS A 295 15.38 9.91 25.29
CA LYS A 295 14.86 8.87 26.19
C LYS A 295 13.46 8.40 25.79
N VAL A 296 12.59 9.32 25.35
CA VAL A 296 11.25 8.98 24.84
C VAL A 296 11.36 8.18 23.55
N LYS A 297 12.16 8.65 22.59
CA LYS A 297 12.42 7.96 21.31
C LYS A 297 12.92 6.54 21.54
N HIS A 298 13.94 6.35 22.39
CA HIS A 298 14.46 5.02 22.70
C HIS A 298 13.42 4.10 23.36
N ARG A 299 12.55 4.64 24.22
CA ARG A 299 11.45 3.86 24.81
C ARG A 299 10.43 3.43 23.75
N PHE A 300 10.16 4.27 22.76
CA PHE A 300 9.31 3.90 21.62
C PHE A 300 9.97 2.82 20.77
N GLU A 301 11.26 2.97 20.45
CA GLU A 301 12.03 2.01 19.65
C GLU A 301 12.08 0.63 20.30
N GLN A 302 12.31 0.56 21.62
CA GLN A 302 12.28 -0.70 22.37
C GLN A 302 10.91 -1.38 22.37
N LYS A 303 9.83 -0.60 22.39
CA LYS A 303 8.46 -1.15 22.29
C LYS A 303 8.10 -1.62 20.89
N SER A 304 8.77 -1.11 19.85
CA SER A 304 8.58 -1.58 18.47
C SER A 304 9.46 -2.77 18.09
N MET A 305 10.47 -3.12 18.92
CA MET A 305 11.35 -4.28 18.71
C MET A 305 10.92 -5.54 19.51
N LEU A 306 10.03 -5.39 20.48
CA LEU A 306 9.40 -6.48 21.25
C LEU A 306 8.04 -6.76 20.65
#